data_AF-A0A8D3A4N1-F1
#
_entry.id   AF-A0A8D3A4N1-F1
#
_cell.length_a   1.000
_cell.length_b   1.000
_cell.length_c   1.000
_cell.angle_alpha   90.00
_cell.angle_beta   90.00
_cell.angle_gamma   90.00
#
_symmetry.space_group_name_H-M   'P 1'
#
loop_
_entity.id
_entity.type
_entity.pdbx_description
1 polymer ?
#
loop_
_entity_poly.entity_id
_entity_poly.type
_entity_poly.pdbx_seq_one_letter_code
_entity_poly.pdbx_strand_id
1 'polypeptide(L)'
;MEDPEPPEFGSLQEELQHWKEQAARHQQSADEAQEELQEFQQMSRDYEGELETELKQCEARNRELLGANSRLCTELENYKEKYESHHSEACRQISSLEGDLAETTAVRDQLHKYIRELEQANDDLERTKRATIMSLEDFEQRMNHVIERNAFLESELDEKENLLESVQRLKDEARDLRQELAVQQKQQTPSSSSTSSLAGSFLSAGESLLATPFTTSARISALNIVGELLRKVGNLESKLASCRDYINEQTVNRRGHAGGQGAPAGQNNETGPANGLYNKGLVKRLDFAAGHKLLL
;
A
#
# COMPACT_ATOMS: atom_id res chain seq x y z
N MET A 1 104.44 -9.55 -52.99
CA MET A 1 104.20 -8.94 -54.31
C MET A 1 105.57 -8.70 -54.88
N GLU A 2 105.87 -9.32 -56.02
CA GLU A 2 107.12 -9.06 -56.75
C GLU A 2 107.16 -7.57 -57.08
N ASP A 3 108.27 -6.91 -56.72
CA ASP A 3 108.56 -5.57 -57.24
C ASP A 3 108.74 -5.72 -58.76
N PRO A 4 107.96 -5.00 -59.59
CA PRO A 4 108.13 -5.08 -61.03
C PRO A 4 109.54 -4.60 -61.41
N GLU A 5 110.22 -5.37 -62.26
CA GLU A 5 111.54 -4.99 -62.79
C GLU A 5 111.49 -3.57 -63.40
N PRO A 6 112.50 -2.72 -63.13
CA PRO A 6 112.50 -1.34 -63.58
C PRO A 6 112.48 -1.31 -65.12
N PRO A 7 111.59 -0.51 -65.74
CA PRO A 7 111.46 -0.53 -67.19
C PRO A 7 112.76 -0.07 -67.85
N GLU A 8 113.25 -0.81 -68.85
CA GLU A 8 114.42 -0.39 -69.65
C GLU A 8 113.96 0.58 -70.75
N PHE A 9 114.58 1.75 -70.81
CA PHE A 9 114.18 2.83 -71.73
C PHE A 9 115.22 3.03 -72.84
N GLY A 10 114.76 3.19 -74.09
CA GLY A 10 115.63 3.43 -75.25
C GLY A 10 116.20 4.85 -75.31
N SER A 11 115.59 5.79 -74.56
CA SER A 11 116.09 7.15 -74.38
C SER A 11 115.63 7.75 -73.04
N LEU A 12 116.39 8.72 -72.54
CA LEU A 12 116.08 9.50 -71.32
C LEU A 12 114.73 10.23 -71.43
N GLN A 13 114.26 10.49 -72.67
CA GLN A 13 112.95 11.09 -72.95
C GLN A 13 111.81 10.09 -72.75
N GLU A 14 111.98 8.82 -73.13
CA GLU A 14 111.00 7.75 -72.91
C GLU A 14 110.86 7.41 -71.43
N GLU A 15 111.96 7.40 -70.69
CA GLU A 15 111.97 7.22 -69.23
C GLU A 15 111.16 8.31 -68.52
N LEU A 16 111.44 9.58 -68.85
CA LEU A 16 110.75 10.73 -68.28
C LEU A 16 109.25 10.69 -68.62
N GLN A 17 108.92 10.25 -69.84
CA GLN A 17 107.52 10.13 -70.29
C GLN A 17 106.78 8.98 -69.60
N HIS A 18 107.42 7.83 -69.39
CA HIS A 18 106.86 6.71 -68.63
C HIS A 18 106.58 7.08 -67.17
N TRP A 19 107.54 7.67 -66.46
CA TRP A 19 107.34 8.09 -65.07
C TRP A 19 106.31 9.20 -64.94
N LYS A 20 106.23 10.11 -65.92
CA LYS A 20 105.18 11.14 -65.98
C LYS A 20 103.79 10.53 -66.17
N GLU A 21 103.67 9.55 -67.06
CA GLU A 21 102.40 8.85 -67.30
C GLU A 21 102.01 7.96 -66.10
N GLN A 22 102.97 7.31 -65.46
CA GLN A 22 102.75 6.52 -64.24
C GLN A 22 102.32 7.40 -63.06
N ALA A 23 102.96 8.56 -62.86
CA ALA A 23 102.54 9.54 -61.87
C ALA A 23 101.13 10.09 -62.19
N ALA A 24 100.83 10.33 -63.47
CA ALA A 24 99.49 10.75 -63.88
C ALA A 24 98.43 9.66 -63.60
N ARG A 25 98.72 8.37 -63.83
CA ARG A 25 97.82 7.26 -63.49
C ARG A 25 97.63 7.11 -61.98
N HIS A 26 98.69 7.23 -61.17
CA HIS A 26 98.56 7.20 -59.71
C HIS A 26 97.79 8.41 -59.18
N GLN A 27 98.00 9.58 -59.75
CA GLN A 27 97.24 10.78 -59.43
C GLN A 27 95.76 10.56 -59.76
N GLN A 28 95.44 10.09 -60.97
CA GLN A 28 94.07 9.77 -61.37
C GLN A 28 93.43 8.74 -60.43
N SER A 29 94.13 7.65 -60.10
CA SER A 29 93.61 6.63 -59.18
C SER A 29 93.41 7.15 -57.75
N ALA A 30 94.27 8.05 -57.28
CA ALA A 30 94.10 8.71 -55.99
C ALA A 30 92.90 9.67 -56.01
N ASP A 31 92.72 10.41 -57.11
CA ASP A 31 91.59 11.31 -57.31
C ASP A 31 90.26 10.51 -57.36
N GLU A 32 90.21 9.42 -58.13
CA GLU A 32 89.04 8.51 -58.21
C GLU A 32 88.69 7.89 -56.84
N ALA A 33 89.68 7.40 -56.09
CA ALA A 33 89.45 6.85 -54.75
C ALA A 33 89.00 7.93 -53.75
N GLN A 34 89.46 9.16 -53.93
CA GLN A 34 89.03 10.30 -53.13
C GLN A 34 87.58 10.69 -53.44
N GLU A 35 87.18 10.67 -54.72
CA GLU A 35 85.79 10.86 -55.15
C GLU A 35 84.87 9.78 -54.58
N GLU A 36 85.23 8.49 -54.70
CA GLU A 36 84.45 7.37 -54.16
C GLU A 36 84.29 7.47 -52.63
N LEU A 37 85.35 7.83 -51.92
CA LEU A 37 85.28 8.05 -50.47
C LEU A 37 84.34 9.20 -50.11
N GLN A 38 84.37 10.30 -50.88
CA GLN A 38 83.46 11.44 -50.66
C GLN A 38 82.01 11.04 -50.90
N GLU A 39 81.73 10.29 -51.97
CA GLU A 39 80.40 9.75 -52.26
C GLU A 39 79.93 8.83 -51.12
N PHE A 40 80.76 7.89 -50.68
CA PHE A 40 80.42 7.00 -49.56
C PHE A 40 80.14 7.77 -48.26
N GLN A 41 80.96 8.77 -47.94
CA GLN A 41 80.75 9.63 -46.77
C GLN A 41 79.44 10.41 -46.87
N GLN A 42 79.11 10.91 -48.06
CA GLN A 42 77.85 11.62 -48.29
C GLN A 42 76.66 10.67 -48.14
N MET A 43 76.72 9.49 -48.77
CA MET A 43 75.68 8.45 -48.66
C MET A 43 75.48 7.98 -47.21
N SER A 44 76.55 7.84 -46.43
CA SER A 44 76.46 7.49 -44.99
C SER A 44 75.73 8.58 -44.20
N ARG A 45 76.05 9.86 -44.45
CA ARG A 45 75.39 10.98 -43.78
C ARG A 45 73.91 11.06 -44.14
N ASP A 46 73.57 10.85 -45.41
CA ASP A 46 72.18 10.88 -45.87
C ASP A 46 71.39 9.73 -45.22
N TYR A 47 71.97 8.52 -45.15
CA TYR A 47 71.36 7.36 -44.50
C TYR A 47 71.21 7.54 -42.97
N GLU A 48 72.21 8.10 -42.29
CA GLU A 48 72.13 8.47 -40.87
C GLU A 48 71.00 9.49 -40.65
N GLY A 49 70.86 10.46 -41.55
CA GLY A 49 69.75 11.41 -41.54
C GLY A 49 68.39 10.74 -41.66
N GLU A 50 68.22 9.80 -42.59
CA GLU A 50 67.00 9.01 -42.74
C GLU A 50 66.67 8.23 -41.44
N LEU A 51 67.65 7.51 -40.88
CA LEU A 51 67.49 6.77 -39.63
C LEU A 51 67.10 7.67 -38.45
N GLU A 52 67.71 8.85 -38.33
CA GLU A 52 67.33 9.84 -37.32
C GLU A 52 65.89 10.32 -37.49
N THR A 53 65.42 10.53 -38.73
CA THR A 53 64.04 10.93 -38.97
C THR A 53 63.05 9.83 -38.60
N GLU A 54 63.36 8.56 -38.90
CA GLU A 54 62.55 7.41 -38.50
C GLU A 54 62.51 7.24 -36.98
N LEU A 55 63.65 7.39 -36.31
CA LEU A 55 63.75 7.35 -34.85
C LEU A 55 62.89 8.45 -34.23
N LYS A 56 63.02 9.70 -34.68
CA LYS A 56 62.22 10.85 -34.20
C LYS A 56 60.73 10.59 -34.40
N GLN A 57 60.34 10.00 -35.53
CA GLN A 57 58.95 9.67 -35.81
C GLN A 57 58.43 8.57 -34.88
N CYS A 58 59.22 7.52 -34.63
CA CYS A 58 58.89 6.45 -33.68
C CYS A 58 58.77 6.97 -32.24
N GLU A 59 59.69 7.83 -31.79
CA GLU A 59 59.64 8.47 -30.48
C GLU A 59 58.42 9.39 -30.31
N ALA A 60 58.04 10.13 -31.36
CA ALA A 60 56.83 10.95 -31.37
C ALA A 60 55.57 10.08 -31.22
N ARG A 61 55.44 9.01 -32.03
CA ARG A 61 54.33 8.06 -31.93
C ARG A 61 54.26 7.42 -30.54
N ASN A 62 55.40 7.04 -29.96
CA ASN A 62 55.42 6.45 -28.63
C ASN A 62 54.95 7.44 -27.55
N ARG A 63 55.40 8.71 -27.62
CA ARG A 63 54.89 9.77 -26.73
C ARG A 63 53.38 9.98 -26.86
N GLU A 64 52.84 9.98 -28.08
CA GLU A 64 51.41 10.11 -28.32
C GLU A 64 50.63 8.92 -27.74
N LEU A 65 51.10 7.70 -27.96
CA LEU A 65 50.49 6.49 -27.41
C LEU A 65 50.52 6.47 -25.89
N LEU A 66 51.62 6.88 -25.26
CA LEU A 66 51.72 7.01 -23.81
C LEU A 66 50.75 8.07 -23.27
N GLY A 67 50.64 9.21 -23.96
CA GLY A 67 49.67 10.26 -23.62
C GLY A 67 48.23 9.77 -23.71
N ALA A 68 47.89 9.04 -24.78
CA ALA A 68 46.56 8.44 -24.95
C ALA A 68 46.27 7.39 -23.88
N ASN A 69 47.24 6.52 -23.57
CA ASN A 69 47.12 5.51 -22.53
C ASN A 69 46.88 6.15 -21.15
N SER A 70 47.66 7.17 -20.80
CA SER A 70 47.45 7.92 -19.54
C SER A 70 46.04 8.53 -19.46
N ARG A 71 45.52 9.10 -20.56
CA ARG A 71 44.14 9.64 -20.60
C ARG A 71 43.10 8.54 -20.40
N LEU A 72 43.23 7.44 -21.13
CA LEU A 72 42.34 6.28 -21.00
C LEU A 72 42.37 5.70 -19.58
N CYS A 73 43.54 5.61 -18.94
CA CYS A 73 43.65 5.20 -17.55
C CYS A 73 42.88 6.13 -16.61
N THR A 74 43.01 7.46 -16.78
CA THR A 74 42.25 8.42 -15.96
C THR A 74 40.75 8.35 -16.21
N GLU A 75 40.32 8.14 -17.46
CA GLU A 75 38.90 7.97 -17.79
C GLU A 75 38.34 6.69 -17.17
N LEU A 76 39.07 5.57 -17.25
CA LEU A 76 38.68 4.31 -16.63
C LEU A 76 38.55 4.45 -15.11
N GLU A 77 39.49 5.11 -14.43
CA GLU A 77 39.40 5.33 -12.99
C GLU A 77 38.19 6.21 -12.63
N ASN A 78 37.93 7.27 -13.41
CA ASN A 78 36.76 8.12 -13.22
C ASN A 78 35.44 7.35 -13.39
N TYR A 79 35.34 6.46 -14.38
CA TYR A 79 34.15 5.64 -14.57
C TYR A 79 33.98 4.62 -13.45
N LYS A 80 35.07 4.04 -12.98
CA LYS A 80 35.08 3.11 -11.85
C LYS A 80 34.61 3.80 -10.57
N GLU A 81 35.14 4.98 -10.25
CA GLU A 81 34.71 5.76 -9.08
C GLU A 81 33.23 6.14 -9.15
N LYS A 82 32.74 6.58 -10.33
CA LYS A 82 31.32 6.87 -10.53
C LYS A 82 30.44 5.63 -10.33
N TYR A 83 30.86 4.49 -10.88
CA TYR A 83 30.15 3.22 -10.72
C TYR A 83 30.11 2.80 -9.24
N GLU A 84 31.25 2.84 -8.54
CA GLU A 84 31.34 2.49 -7.12
C GLU A 84 30.48 3.42 -6.26
N SER A 85 30.49 4.73 -6.53
CA SER A 85 29.65 5.72 -5.85
C SER A 85 28.16 5.40 -6.03
N HIS A 86 27.70 5.26 -7.28
CA HIS A 86 26.31 4.90 -7.57
C HIS A 86 25.90 3.54 -7.00
N HIS A 87 26.79 2.54 -7.03
CA HIS A 87 26.52 1.23 -6.47
C HIS A 87 26.37 1.30 -4.95
N SER A 88 27.26 2.03 -4.27
CA SER A 88 27.20 2.23 -2.83
C SER A 88 25.93 2.96 -2.40
N GLU A 89 25.50 3.96 -3.17
CA GLU A 89 24.27 4.70 -2.92
C GLU A 89 23.04 3.82 -3.13
N ALA A 90 22.99 3.05 -4.23
CA ALA A 90 21.91 2.11 -4.48
C ALA A 90 21.81 1.05 -3.36
N CYS A 91 22.93 0.50 -2.90
CA CYS A 91 22.93 -0.43 -1.76
C CYS A 91 22.40 0.21 -0.47
N ARG A 92 22.75 1.47 -0.20
CA ARG A 92 22.21 2.22 0.95
C ARG A 92 20.70 2.45 0.82
N GLN A 93 20.22 2.86 -0.35
CA GLN A 93 18.80 3.07 -0.62
C GLN A 93 18.00 1.77 -0.47
N ILE A 94 18.50 0.66 -1.03
CA ILE A 94 17.89 -0.66 -0.88
C ILE A 94 17.82 -1.04 0.60
N SER A 95 18.92 -0.88 1.36
CA SER A 95 18.95 -1.20 2.79
C SER A 95 17.94 -0.37 3.59
N SER A 96 17.76 0.91 3.25
CA SER A 96 16.76 1.77 3.88
C SER A 96 15.34 1.29 3.59
N LEU A 97 15.03 1.00 2.32
CA LEU A 97 13.71 0.54 1.91
C LEU A 97 13.37 -0.85 2.50
N GLU A 98 14.35 -1.73 2.62
CA GLU A 98 14.21 -3.02 3.30
C GLU A 98 13.88 -2.83 4.79
N GLY A 99 14.52 -1.85 5.45
CA GLY A 99 14.21 -1.45 6.82
C GLY A 99 12.77 -0.95 6.98
N ASP A 100 12.36 0.01 6.14
CA ASP A 100 11.01 0.59 6.17
C ASP A 100 9.92 -0.46 5.87
N LEU A 101 10.21 -1.40 4.95
CA LEU A 101 9.32 -2.51 4.65
C LEU A 101 9.17 -3.46 5.84
N ALA A 102 10.27 -3.76 6.52
CA ALA A 102 10.26 -4.60 7.73
C ALA A 102 9.48 -3.93 8.87
N GLU A 103 9.68 -2.63 9.10
CA GLU A 103 8.94 -1.86 10.10
C GLU A 103 7.45 -1.82 9.79
N THR A 104 7.08 -1.47 8.55
CA THR A 104 5.68 -1.42 8.11
C THR A 104 4.99 -2.78 8.26
N THR A 105 5.71 -3.86 7.95
CA THR A 105 5.25 -5.25 8.12
C THR A 105 5.03 -5.57 9.60
N ALA A 106 5.94 -5.19 10.49
CA ALA A 106 5.81 -5.39 11.92
C ALA A 106 4.61 -4.61 12.51
N VAL A 107 4.44 -3.35 12.11
CA VAL A 107 3.29 -2.51 12.53
C VAL A 107 1.98 -3.13 12.05
N ARG A 108 1.92 -3.55 10.77
CA ARG A 108 0.75 -4.24 10.22
C ARG A 108 0.41 -5.50 11.03
N ASP A 109 1.40 -6.31 11.38
CA ASP A 109 1.17 -7.55 12.14
C ASP A 109 0.71 -7.26 13.57
N GLN A 110 1.22 -6.20 14.19
CA GLN A 110 0.76 -5.75 15.51
C GLN A 110 -0.69 -5.26 15.46
N LEU A 111 -1.07 -4.48 14.44
CA LEU A 111 -2.45 -4.02 14.26
C LEU A 111 -3.41 -5.19 14.03
N HIS A 112 -3.01 -6.21 13.24
CA HIS A 112 -3.84 -7.41 13.07
C HIS A 112 -4.03 -8.19 14.38
N LYS A 113 -3.00 -8.27 15.24
CA LYS A 113 -3.15 -8.86 16.58
C LYS A 113 -4.12 -8.04 17.43
N TYR A 114 -3.96 -6.71 17.44
CA TYR A 114 -4.80 -5.81 18.21
C TYR A 114 -6.28 -5.86 17.77
N ILE A 115 -6.55 -6.00 16.46
CA ILE A 115 -7.92 -6.21 15.96
C ILE A 115 -8.55 -7.47 16.57
N ARG A 116 -7.82 -8.60 16.59
CA ARG A 116 -8.33 -9.84 17.19
C ARG A 116 -8.60 -9.70 18.69
N GLU A 117 -7.74 -8.97 19.40
CA GLU A 117 -7.94 -8.68 20.83
C GLU A 117 -9.21 -7.85 21.06
N LEU A 118 -9.46 -6.84 20.21
CA LEU A 118 -10.69 -6.05 20.27
C LEU A 118 -11.93 -6.86 19.93
N GLU A 119 -11.86 -7.74 18.92
CA GLU A 119 -12.95 -8.66 18.56
C GLU A 119 -13.29 -9.58 19.73
N GLN A 120 -12.28 -10.19 20.36
CA GLN A 120 -12.47 -11.03 21.55
C GLN A 120 -13.09 -10.26 22.72
N ALA A 121 -12.59 -9.06 23.02
CA ALA A 121 -13.14 -8.22 24.08
C ALA A 121 -14.60 -7.82 23.81
N ASN A 122 -14.96 -7.61 22.54
CA ASN A 122 -16.34 -7.33 22.15
C ASN A 122 -17.25 -8.55 22.33
N ASP A 123 -16.79 -9.76 21.94
CA ASP A 123 -17.53 -11.00 22.18
C ASP A 123 -17.79 -11.23 23.69
N ASP A 124 -16.79 -10.99 24.54
CA ASP A 124 -16.91 -11.09 25.99
C ASP A 124 -17.89 -10.05 26.57
N LEU A 125 -17.87 -8.83 26.02
CA LEU A 125 -18.80 -7.77 26.39
C LEU A 125 -20.24 -8.13 26.01
N GLU A 126 -20.46 -8.65 24.80
CA GLU A 126 -21.77 -9.12 24.36
C GLU A 126 -22.26 -10.27 25.24
N ARG A 127 -21.40 -11.22 25.58
CA ARG A 127 -21.73 -12.32 26.47
C ARG A 127 -22.18 -11.81 27.84
N THR A 128 -21.42 -10.87 28.41
CA THR A 128 -21.75 -10.25 29.70
C THR A 128 -23.07 -9.49 29.63
N LYS A 129 -23.30 -8.73 28.55
CA LYS A 129 -24.57 -8.04 28.30
C LYS A 129 -25.75 -9.01 28.28
N ARG A 130 -25.64 -10.14 27.57
CA ARG A 130 -26.70 -11.15 27.52
C ARG A 130 -26.98 -11.74 28.91
N ALA A 131 -25.95 -12.05 29.68
CA ALA A 131 -26.10 -12.55 31.05
C ALA A 131 -26.81 -11.52 31.97
N THR A 132 -26.45 -10.25 31.86
CA THR A 132 -27.08 -9.16 32.63
C THR A 132 -28.55 -8.99 32.24
N ILE A 133 -28.90 -9.04 30.95
CA ILE A 133 -30.30 -8.97 30.49
C ILE A 133 -31.10 -10.12 31.07
N MET A 134 -30.61 -11.37 30.97
CA MET A 134 -31.29 -12.53 31.57
C MET A 134 -31.50 -12.37 33.09
N SER A 135 -30.49 -11.85 33.81
CA SER A 135 -30.63 -11.62 35.25
C SER A 135 -31.65 -10.52 35.58
N LEU A 136 -31.82 -9.53 34.71
CA LEU A 136 -32.85 -8.49 34.86
C LEU A 136 -34.24 -9.07 34.58
N GLU A 137 -34.40 -9.83 33.50
CA GLU A 137 -35.64 -10.52 33.14
C GLU A 137 -36.08 -11.48 34.27
N ASP A 138 -35.15 -12.23 34.85
CA ASP A 138 -35.42 -13.09 36.02
C ASP A 138 -35.93 -12.29 37.23
N PHE A 139 -35.38 -11.09 37.47
CA PHE A 139 -35.82 -10.22 38.56
C PHE A 139 -37.21 -9.64 38.28
N GLU A 140 -37.47 -9.20 37.05
CA GLU A 140 -38.77 -8.71 36.60
C GLU A 140 -39.87 -9.77 36.76
N GLN A 141 -39.60 -11.02 36.37
CA GLN A 141 -40.54 -12.13 36.55
C GLN A 141 -40.86 -12.40 38.02
N ARG A 142 -39.85 -12.40 38.90
CA ARG A 142 -40.07 -12.55 40.35
C ARG A 142 -40.89 -11.40 40.92
N MET A 143 -40.62 -10.17 40.48
CA MET A 143 -41.36 -8.99 40.91
C MET A 143 -42.82 -9.07 40.48
N ASN A 144 -43.08 -9.47 39.24
CA ASN A 144 -44.44 -9.71 38.74
C ASN A 144 -45.18 -10.76 39.58
N HIS A 145 -44.53 -11.86 39.94
CA HIS A 145 -45.14 -12.88 40.79
C HIS A 145 -45.52 -12.35 42.19
N VAL A 146 -44.67 -11.49 42.76
CA VAL A 146 -44.97 -10.82 44.04
C VAL A 146 -46.14 -9.85 43.88
N ILE A 147 -46.22 -9.11 42.77
CA ILE A 147 -47.34 -8.22 42.47
C ILE A 147 -48.65 -9.01 42.35
N GLU A 148 -48.65 -10.11 41.58
CA GLU A 148 -49.82 -10.99 41.42
C GLU A 148 -50.28 -11.55 42.77
N ARG A 149 -49.34 -12.02 43.60
CA ARG A 149 -49.65 -12.50 44.95
C ARG A 149 -50.24 -11.39 45.84
N ASN A 150 -49.71 -10.17 45.78
CA ASN A 150 -50.24 -9.05 46.56
C ASN A 150 -51.66 -8.69 46.12
N ALA A 151 -51.92 -8.63 44.80
CA ALA A 151 -53.26 -8.37 44.28
C ALA A 151 -54.27 -9.46 44.71
N PHE A 152 -53.85 -10.73 44.72
CA PHE A 152 -54.66 -11.82 45.25
C PHE A 152 -54.99 -11.63 46.74
N LEU A 153 -53.98 -11.31 47.56
CA LEU A 153 -54.18 -11.04 48.99
C LEU A 153 -55.06 -9.82 49.26
N GLU A 154 -54.94 -8.75 48.46
CA GLU A 154 -55.83 -7.59 48.52
C GLU A 154 -57.29 -8.00 48.28
N SER A 155 -57.55 -8.84 47.28
CA SER A 155 -58.90 -9.35 47.03
C SER A 155 -59.46 -10.21 48.18
N GLU A 156 -58.63 -11.05 48.81
CA GLU A 156 -59.05 -11.83 49.99
C GLU A 156 -59.37 -10.91 51.18
N LEU A 157 -58.66 -9.79 51.34
CA LEU A 157 -58.95 -8.78 52.35
C LEU A 157 -60.27 -8.05 52.05
N ASP A 158 -60.53 -7.68 50.80
CA ASP A 158 -61.78 -7.06 50.37
C ASP A 158 -62.99 -7.99 50.59
N GLU A 159 -62.88 -9.27 50.25
CA GLU A 159 -63.92 -10.27 50.54
C GLU A 159 -64.21 -10.39 52.03
N LYS A 160 -63.15 -10.40 52.85
CA LYS A 160 -63.28 -10.42 54.31
C LYS A 160 -63.98 -9.16 54.82
N GLU A 161 -63.68 -7.99 54.28
CA GLU A 161 -64.36 -6.72 54.62
C GLU A 161 -65.84 -6.76 54.26
N ASN A 162 -66.19 -7.22 53.05
CA ASN A 162 -67.58 -7.39 52.60
C ASN A 162 -68.38 -8.35 53.51
N LEU A 163 -67.76 -9.44 53.95
CA LEU A 163 -68.36 -10.37 54.91
C LEU A 163 -68.57 -9.72 56.27
N LEU A 164 -67.60 -8.93 56.77
CA LEU A 164 -67.75 -8.18 58.01
C LEU A 164 -68.91 -7.17 57.92
N GLU A 165 -69.04 -6.45 56.81
CA GLU A 165 -70.19 -5.57 56.58
C GLU A 165 -71.51 -6.34 56.61
N SER A 166 -71.58 -7.49 55.92
CA SER A 166 -72.79 -8.32 55.87
C SER A 166 -73.16 -8.88 57.24
N VAL A 167 -72.17 -9.35 58.01
CA VAL A 167 -72.36 -9.79 59.40
C VAL A 167 -72.87 -8.63 60.26
N GLN A 168 -72.32 -7.42 60.07
CA GLN A 168 -72.75 -6.25 60.82
C GLN A 168 -74.19 -5.86 60.48
N ARG A 169 -74.57 -5.85 59.19
CA ARG A 169 -75.95 -5.60 58.75
C ARG A 169 -76.93 -6.63 59.32
N LEU A 170 -76.62 -7.94 59.20
CA LEU A 170 -77.45 -9.00 59.78
C LEU A 170 -77.57 -8.89 61.30
N LYS A 171 -76.52 -8.44 61.99
CA LYS A 171 -76.55 -8.19 63.43
C LYS A 171 -77.48 -7.03 63.78
N ASP A 172 -77.46 -5.97 62.98
CA ASP A 172 -78.35 -4.82 63.14
C ASP A 172 -79.81 -5.21 62.84
N GLU A 173 -80.07 -5.95 61.75
CA GLU A 173 -81.40 -6.53 61.46
C GLU A 173 -81.90 -7.47 62.57
N ALA A 174 -81.05 -8.36 63.07
CA ALA A 174 -81.39 -9.24 64.19
C ALA A 174 -81.68 -8.45 65.47
N ARG A 175 -81.02 -7.30 65.66
CA ARG A 175 -81.27 -6.40 66.77
C ARG A 175 -82.61 -5.67 66.58
N ASP A 176 -82.94 -5.24 65.38
CA ASP A 176 -84.20 -4.56 65.06
C ASP A 176 -85.39 -5.52 65.17
N LEU A 177 -85.29 -6.73 64.61
CA LEU A 177 -86.31 -7.78 64.75
C LEU A 177 -86.55 -8.17 66.22
N ARG A 178 -85.49 -8.22 67.05
CA ARG A 178 -85.65 -8.43 68.51
C ARG A 178 -86.42 -7.27 69.16
N GLN A 179 -86.20 -6.04 68.71
CA GLN A 179 -86.97 -4.88 69.18
C GLN A 179 -88.43 -4.96 68.70
N GLU A 180 -88.69 -5.32 67.44
CA GLU A 180 -90.03 -5.52 66.90
C GLU A 180 -90.80 -6.64 67.62
N LEU A 181 -90.16 -7.78 67.89
CA LEU A 181 -90.76 -8.87 68.67
C LEU A 181 -91.06 -8.46 70.11
N ALA A 182 -90.19 -7.68 70.74
CA ALA A 182 -90.44 -7.13 72.07
C ALA A 182 -91.65 -6.15 72.06
N VAL A 183 -91.84 -5.40 70.97
CA VAL A 183 -93.00 -4.53 70.77
C VAL A 183 -94.27 -5.33 70.45
N GLN A 184 -94.20 -6.36 69.60
CA GLN A 184 -95.33 -7.24 69.27
C GLN A 184 -95.79 -8.10 70.47
N GLN A 185 -94.88 -8.54 71.33
CA GLN A 185 -95.26 -9.15 72.63
C GLN A 185 -96.02 -8.17 73.52
N LYS A 186 -95.84 -6.85 73.33
CA LYS A 186 -96.62 -5.80 74.00
C LYS A 186 -97.93 -5.48 73.26
N GLN A 187 -98.19 -6.02 72.07
CA GLN A 187 -99.28 -5.61 71.15
C GLN A 187 -100.21 -6.70 70.58
N GLN A 188 -100.11 -8.00 70.87
CA GLN A 188 -101.19 -8.94 70.50
C GLN A 188 -102.44 -8.66 71.36
N THR A 189 -103.62 -8.28 70.83
CA THR A 189 -104.54 -9.00 69.91
C THR A 189 -105.32 -8.08 68.90
N PRO A 190 -106.05 -8.57 67.86
CA PRO A 190 -105.62 -9.09 66.54
C PRO A 190 -106.32 -8.41 65.31
N SER A 191 -105.81 -8.56 64.07
CA SER A 191 -106.60 -8.86 62.83
C SER A 191 -105.88 -8.58 61.47
N SER A 192 -105.77 -9.65 60.65
CA SER A 192 -106.06 -9.81 59.20
C SER A 192 -105.54 -8.90 58.05
N SER A 193 -104.99 -9.60 57.03
CA SER A 193 -105.35 -9.63 55.58
C SER A 193 -104.66 -8.76 54.49
N SER A 194 -103.93 -9.47 53.60
CA SER A 194 -103.99 -9.55 52.11
C SER A 194 -103.48 -8.46 51.13
N THR A 195 -102.59 -8.93 50.22
CA THR A 195 -102.45 -8.75 48.75
C THR A 195 -102.10 -7.40 48.10
N SER A 196 -101.06 -7.37 47.24
CA SER A 196 -101.19 -7.30 45.76
C SER A 196 -99.85 -7.01 45.05
N SER A 197 -99.85 -7.33 43.76
CA SER A 197 -98.79 -7.61 42.78
C SER A 197 -98.37 -6.44 41.89
N LEU A 198 -97.29 -6.63 41.09
CA LEU A 198 -96.98 -6.19 39.69
C LEU A 198 -95.47 -5.83 39.60
N ALA A 199 -94.69 -6.02 38.53
CA ALA A 199 -94.70 -6.75 37.26
C ALA A 199 -93.33 -6.46 36.58
N GLY A 200 -92.90 -7.28 35.61
CA GLY A 200 -91.99 -6.81 34.54
C GLY A 200 -90.74 -7.67 34.29
N SER A 201 -90.54 -8.03 33.04
CA SER A 201 -89.69 -9.11 32.52
C SER A 201 -88.46 -8.65 31.70
N PHE A 202 -87.63 -9.65 31.35
CA PHE A 202 -87.01 -9.95 30.02
C PHE A 202 -85.59 -9.42 29.66
N LEU A 203 -84.69 -10.41 29.39
CA LEU A 203 -83.64 -10.55 28.34
C LEU A 203 -82.41 -9.61 28.42
N SER A 204 -81.14 -10.05 28.45
CA SER A 204 -80.32 -10.98 27.62
C SER A 204 -79.90 -10.46 26.23
N ALA A 205 -78.59 -10.57 25.98
CA ALA A 205 -77.84 -10.53 24.72
C ALA A 205 -77.90 -9.19 23.93
N GLY A 206 -76.79 -8.55 23.56
CA GLY A 206 -75.58 -9.11 22.98
C GLY A 206 -75.50 -8.64 21.52
N GLU A 207 -74.30 -8.26 21.08
CA GLU A 207 -73.91 -7.96 19.70
C GLU A 207 -73.98 -6.48 19.26
N SER A 208 -72.84 -5.82 19.47
CA SER A 208 -72.49 -4.51 18.93
C SER A 208 -71.38 -4.70 17.90
N LEU A 209 -71.73 -4.62 16.62
CA LEU A 209 -70.80 -4.41 15.52
C LEU A 209 -71.52 -3.55 14.49
N LEU A 210 -71.07 -2.30 14.34
CA LEU A 210 -70.65 -1.70 13.06
C LEU A 210 -70.47 -0.17 13.20
N ALA A 211 -69.23 0.24 12.94
CA ALA A 211 -68.84 1.52 12.35
C ALA A 211 -69.22 2.82 13.08
N THR A 212 -68.39 3.24 14.03
CA THR A 212 -68.26 4.66 14.41
C THR A 212 -67.22 5.36 13.53
N PRO A 213 -67.54 6.52 12.91
CA PRO A 213 -66.57 7.31 12.17
C PRO A 213 -65.56 7.94 13.13
N PHE A 214 -64.27 7.88 12.77
CA PHE A 214 -63.18 8.50 13.52
C PHE A 214 -63.53 9.96 13.85
N THR A 215 -63.40 10.35 15.12
CA THR A 215 -63.70 11.71 15.57
C THR A 215 -62.85 12.70 14.77
N THR A 216 -63.39 13.88 14.46
CA THR A 216 -62.69 14.91 13.67
C THR A 216 -61.32 15.25 14.28
N SER A 217 -61.20 15.19 15.61
CA SER A 217 -59.94 15.39 16.35
C SER A 217 -58.90 14.31 16.08
N ALA A 218 -59.31 13.04 16.06
CA ALA A 218 -58.40 11.94 15.82
C ALA A 218 -57.90 11.89 14.35
N ARG A 219 -58.71 12.38 13.38
CA ARG A 219 -58.27 12.58 11.99
C ARG A 219 -57.23 13.68 11.83
N ILE A 220 -57.42 14.82 12.51
CA ILE A 220 -56.48 15.94 12.48
C ILE A 220 -55.14 15.55 13.13
N SER A 221 -55.17 14.81 14.24
CA SER A 221 -53.96 14.28 14.88
C SER A 221 -53.19 13.31 13.97
N ALA A 222 -53.88 12.38 13.31
CA ALA A 222 -53.27 11.47 12.35
C ALA A 222 -52.64 12.21 11.15
N LEU A 223 -53.32 13.22 10.59
CA LEU A 223 -52.79 14.02 9.48
C LEU A 223 -51.57 14.86 9.87
N ASN A 224 -51.52 15.40 11.10
CA ASN A 224 -50.35 16.12 11.59
C ASN A 224 -49.15 15.18 11.77
N ILE A 225 -49.36 13.97 12.30
CA ILE A 225 -48.28 12.96 12.43
C ILE A 225 -47.76 12.54 11.06
N VAL A 226 -48.66 12.31 10.09
CA VAL A 226 -48.28 12.00 8.70
C VAL A 226 -47.53 13.16 8.05
N GLY A 227 -47.98 14.40 8.27
CA GLY A 227 -47.28 15.61 7.80
C GLY A 227 -45.88 15.78 8.40
N GLU A 228 -45.72 15.46 9.68
CA GLU A 228 -44.41 15.51 10.36
C GLU A 228 -43.47 14.41 9.86
N LEU A 229 -43.99 13.20 9.62
CA LEU A 229 -43.25 12.09 9.02
C LEU A 229 -42.77 12.43 7.61
N LEU A 230 -43.64 12.98 6.75
CA LEU A 230 -43.27 13.39 5.40
C LEU A 230 -42.18 14.48 5.41
N ARG A 231 -42.25 15.44 6.33
CA ARG A 231 -41.21 16.47 6.49
C ARG A 231 -39.88 15.88 6.97
N LYS A 232 -39.91 14.89 7.87
CA LYS A 232 -38.70 14.16 8.31
C LYS A 232 -38.10 13.33 7.18
N VAL A 233 -38.93 12.67 6.37
CA VAL A 233 -38.49 11.92 5.18
C VAL A 233 -37.83 12.86 4.16
N GLY A 234 -38.44 14.01 3.84
CA GLY A 234 -37.82 15.01 2.96
C GLY A 234 -36.48 15.55 3.47
N ASN A 235 -36.35 15.77 4.78
CA ASN A 235 -35.06 16.17 5.38
C ASN A 235 -34.01 15.06 5.31
N LEU A 236 -34.41 13.79 5.46
CA LEU A 236 -33.51 12.65 5.33
C LEU A 236 -33.06 12.47 3.88
N GLU A 237 -33.96 12.61 2.91
CA GLU A 237 -33.63 12.56 1.48
C GLU A 237 -32.66 13.67 1.06
N SER A 238 -32.84 14.90 1.56
CA SER A 238 -31.91 16.01 1.31
C SER A 238 -30.51 15.74 1.88
N LYS A 239 -30.42 15.16 3.09
CA LYS A 239 -29.12 14.76 3.67
C LYS A 239 -28.47 13.62 2.91
N LEU A 240 -29.26 12.68 2.38
CA LEU A 240 -28.78 11.55 1.61
C LEU A 240 -28.26 11.99 0.22
N ALA A 241 -28.96 12.95 -0.41
CA ALA A 241 -28.47 13.62 -1.62
C ALA A 241 -27.13 14.34 -1.37
N SER A 242 -27.03 15.09 -0.27
CA SER A 242 -25.78 15.76 0.12
C SER A 242 -24.63 14.78 0.40
N CYS A 243 -24.89 13.62 1.03
CA CYS A 243 -23.87 12.58 1.19
C CYS A 243 -23.42 11.98 -0.14
N ARG A 244 -24.35 11.77 -1.08
CA ARG A 244 -24.03 11.26 -2.41
C ARG A 244 -23.17 12.24 -3.20
N ASP A 245 -23.48 13.54 -3.13
CA ASP A 245 -22.69 14.59 -3.78
C ASP A 245 -21.29 14.71 -3.16
N TYR A 246 -21.18 14.60 -1.83
CA TYR A 246 -19.89 14.60 -1.13
C TYR A 246 -19.00 13.40 -1.51
N ILE A 247 -19.58 12.21 -1.66
CA ILE A 247 -18.87 11.01 -2.13
C ILE A 247 -18.45 11.19 -3.59
N ASN A 248 -19.31 11.75 -4.44
CA ASN A 248 -18.97 12.04 -5.84
C ASN A 248 -17.82 13.07 -5.91
N GLU A 249 -17.82 14.13 -5.11
CA GLU A 249 -16.69 15.07 -5.03
C GLU A 249 -15.38 14.40 -4.57
N GLN A 250 -15.44 13.51 -3.56
CA GLN A 250 -14.26 12.76 -3.12
C GLN A 250 -13.72 11.82 -4.20
N THR A 251 -14.59 11.16 -4.96
CA THR A 251 -14.17 10.27 -6.06
C THR A 251 -13.62 11.03 -7.26
N VAL A 252 -14.17 12.21 -7.57
CA VAL A 252 -13.66 13.12 -8.62
C VAL A 252 -12.30 13.71 -8.22
N ASN A 253 -12.12 14.13 -6.96
CA ASN A 253 -10.83 14.60 -6.45
C ASN A 253 -9.76 13.51 -6.40
N ARG A 254 -10.14 12.24 -6.16
CA ARG A 254 -9.20 11.10 -6.28
C ARG A 254 -8.82 10.78 -7.73
N ARG A 255 -9.70 11.04 -8.70
CA ARG A 255 -9.42 10.84 -10.13
C ARG A 255 -8.58 11.97 -10.73
N GLY A 256 -8.65 13.18 -10.19
CA GLY A 256 -7.82 14.33 -10.58
C GLY A 256 -6.35 14.23 -10.17
N HIS A 257 -6.00 13.35 -9.21
CA HIS A 257 -4.61 13.14 -8.75
C HIS A 257 -3.92 11.92 -9.38
N ALA A 258 -4.60 11.19 -10.29
CA ALA A 258 -4.08 10.00 -10.98
C ALA A 258 -4.28 10.08 -12.50
N GLY A 259 -3.90 11.21 -13.11
CA GLY A 259 -4.13 11.47 -14.53
C GLY A 259 -3.10 12.43 -15.16
N GLY A 260 -1.81 12.14 -14.97
CA GLY A 260 -0.74 12.74 -15.76
C GLY A 260 -0.27 11.79 -16.85
N GLN A 261 -0.54 12.14 -18.11
CA GLN A 261 -0.06 11.56 -19.38
C GLN A 261 -0.75 10.29 -19.90
N GLY A 262 -1.82 10.53 -20.67
CA GLY A 262 -2.21 9.70 -21.80
C GLY A 262 -2.51 10.61 -22.99
N ALA A 263 -1.66 10.56 -24.02
CA ALA A 263 -1.86 11.16 -25.33
C ALA A 263 -1.70 10.04 -26.39
N PRO A 264 -2.30 10.15 -27.59
CA PRO A 264 -3.27 9.19 -28.06
C PRO A 264 -2.71 8.16 -29.05
N ALA A 265 -3.54 7.13 -29.28
CA ALA A 265 -3.36 6.09 -30.26
C ALA A 265 -3.07 6.64 -31.68
N GLY A 266 -1.91 6.27 -32.22
CA GLY A 266 -1.61 6.32 -33.64
C GLY A 266 -1.72 4.92 -34.23
N GLN A 267 -2.65 4.74 -35.17
CA GLN A 267 -2.68 3.59 -36.08
C GLN A 267 -1.43 3.61 -36.97
N ASN A 268 -0.73 2.47 -37.09
CA ASN A 268 -0.19 1.99 -38.36
C ASN A 268 0.26 0.52 -38.22
N ASN A 269 -0.43 -0.34 -38.96
CA ASN A 269 0.03 -1.66 -39.34
C ASN A 269 0.99 -1.49 -40.52
N GLU A 270 2.17 -2.15 -40.51
CA GLU A 270 2.65 -3.04 -41.58
C GLU A 270 4.07 -3.58 -41.30
N THR A 271 4.16 -4.92 -41.34
CA THR A 271 5.21 -5.80 -41.92
C THR A 271 6.71 -5.67 -41.54
N GLY A 272 7.29 -6.81 -41.08
CA GLY A 272 8.72 -7.16 -41.31
C GLY A 272 9.49 -7.76 -40.12
N PRO A 273 10.16 -8.92 -40.23
CA PRO A 273 10.68 -9.71 -39.10
C PRO A 273 12.16 -9.44 -38.79
N ALA A 274 12.58 -9.57 -37.52
CA ALA A 274 13.99 -9.60 -37.16
C ALA A 274 14.28 -10.46 -35.92
N ASN A 275 15.02 -11.55 -36.18
CA ASN A 275 16.06 -12.19 -35.40
C ASN A 275 16.41 -11.61 -34.01
N GLY A 276 16.60 -12.51 -33.04
CA GLY A 276 17.24 -12.16 -31.77
C GLY A 276 17.38 -13.29 -30.75
N LEU A 277 17.81 -14.48 -31.18
CA LEU A 277 18.52 -15.41 -30.29
C LEU A 277 19.80 -14.71 -29.83
N TYR A 278 20.08 -14.60 -28.52
CA TYR A 278 21.39 -14.91 -27.93
C TYR A 278 21.44 -14.70 -26.40
N ASN A 279 21.91 -15.76 -25.74
CA ASN A 279 22.72 -15.79 -24.52
C ASN A 279 22.07 -15.53 -23.15
N LYS A 280 21.44 -16.59 -22.62
CA LYS A 280 21.59 -16.96 -21.20
C LYS A 280 22.78 -17.91 -21.05
N GLY A 281 23.71 -17.54 -20.17
CA GLY A 281 24.54 -18.49 -19.44
C GLY A 281 25.99 -18.63 -19.90
N LEU A 282 26.89 -17.87 -19.29
CA LEU A 282 28.26 -18.32 -18.94
C LEU A 282 28.90 -17.32 -17.98
N VAL A 283 28.52 -17.40 -16.71
CA VAL A 283 29.35 -16.89 -15.61
C VAL A 283 30.15 -18.08 -15.09
N LYS A 284 31.39 -18.23 -15.57
CA LYS A 284 32.43 -18.99 -14.85
C LYS A 284 33.54 -18.01 -14.50
N ARG A 285 33.80 -17.95 -13.19
CA ARG A 285 34.85 -17.18 -12.52
C ARG A 285 36.20 -17.31 -13.23
N LEU A 286 36.85 -16.18 -13.46
CA LEU A 286 38.31 -16.11 -13.58
C LEU A 286 38.82 -15.55 -12.25
N ASP A 287 39.24 -16.45 -11.36
CA ASP A 287 40.03 -16.11 -10.18
C ASP A 287 41.49 -15.90 -10.64
N PHE A 288 41.98 -14.66 -10.59
CA PHE A 288 43.42 -14.38 -10.64
C PHE A 288 43.92 -14.17 -9.21
N ALA A 289 44.52 -15.21 -8.63
CA ALA A 289 45.24 -15.11 -7.37
C ALA A 289 46.61 -15.79 -7.45
N ALA A 290 47.61 -15.03 -7.00
CA ALA A 290 48.95 -15.42 -6.60
C ALA A 290 49.93 -15.88 -7.70
N GLY A 291 50.82 -14.94 -8.07
CA GLY A 291 52.04 -15.23 -8.79
C GLY A 291 52.99 -16.11 -7.98
N HIS A 292 53.60 -17.08 -8.66
CA HIS A 292 54.74 -17.83 -8.15
C HIS A 292 56.03 -17.12 -8.57
N LYS A 293 56.78 -16.67 -7.57
CA LYS A 293 58.17 -16.23 -7.69
C LYS A 293 59.09 -17.45 -7.47
N LEU A 294 60.21 -17.45 -8.21
CA LEU A 294 61.50 -18.14 -8.00
C LEU A 294 61.61 -19.66 -8.25
N LEU A 295 62.43 -20.06 -9.24
CA LEU A 295 63.82 -20.54 -9.09
C LEU A 295 64.29 -21.32 -10.35
N LEU A 296 65.13 -20.69 -11.18
CA LEU A 296 66.50 -21.14 -11.54
C LEU A 296 67.16 -20.08 -12.44
#